data_AF-A0A1G2ZD15-F1
#
_entry.id   AF-A0A1G2ZD15-F1
#
_cell.length_a   1.000
_cell.length_b   1.000
_cell.length_c   1.000
_cell.angle_alpha   90.00
_cell.angle_beta   90.00
_cell.angle_gamma   90.00
#
_symmetry.space_group_name_H-M   'P 1'
#
loop_
_entity.id
_entity.type
_entity.pdbx_description
1 polymer ?
#
loop_
_entity_poly.entity_id
_entity_poly.type
_entity_poly.pdbx_seq_one_letter_code
_entity_poly.pdbx_strand_id
1 'polypeptide(L)'
;AASGFEDRRYAAAGAQIVESADEIYGRADMVLKVKEPQPAEIARLREGQIVFCYFHFAASREVTVACLRAGITAVAYETLQDARGRLPLLTPMSEIAGRMSIQEGAKYLERPMMGQGILLGGVPGVAPANVLVLGGGVVGANAARMAAGLDANVVLMDINLDQLRCLDAVMPANVTTIYSDPHAVEEYAVRADLVIGAVLIPGDRAPVLIPRSLLKSMKPGSLIVDVSIDQGGCTEMSRPTTHSDPVYVVDGVVHYCVTNIPGAVSRTSTPALCNATLPCVRQLASLGVDAFAALGPGHAAAINMAGHKLVNKAVAHAFPDLPAGV
;
A
#
# COMPACT_ATOMS: atom_id res chain seq x y z
N ALA A 1 16.11 -10.82 14.55
CA ALA A 1 15.91 -10.30 13.19
C ALA A 1 14.44 -10.37 12.79
N ALA A 2 13.78 -9.24 12.51
CA ALA A 2 12.33 -9.17 12.29
C ALA A 2 11.84 -9.81 10.97
N SER A 3 12.67 -9.87 9.92
CA SER A 3 12.36 -10.54 8.64
C SER A 3 12.94 -11.97 8.54
N GLY A 4 13.56 -12.47 9.61
CA GLY A 4 14.18 -13.80 9.65
C GLY A 4 15.46 -13.97 8.81
N PHE A 5 16.18 -12.87 8.56
CA PHE A 5 17.53 -12.85 8.00
C PHE A 5 18.51 -12.41 9.09
N GLU A 6 19.39 -13.31 9.52
CA GLU A 6 20.40 -13.06 10.55
C GLU A 6 21.66 -12.42 9.97
N ASP A 7 22.40 -11.67 10.79
CA ASP A 7 23.62 -10.95 10.39
C ASP A 7 24.65 -11.84 9.70
N ARG A 8 24.80 -13.09 10.15
CA ARG A 8 25.70 -14.08 9.51
C ARG A 8 25.36 -14.32 8.04
N ARG A 9 24.09 -14.21 7.63
CA ARG A 9 23.68 -14.38 6.23
C ARG A 9 24.07 -13.17 5.40
N TYR A 10 23.97 -11.98 5.97
CA TYR A 10 24.44 -10.74 5.33
C TYR A 10 25.97 -10.78 5.16
N ALA A 11 26.70 -11.14 6.23
CA ALA A 11 28.16 -11.29 6.18
C ALA A 11 28.61 -12.33 5.15
N ALA A 12 27.95 -13.50 5.11
CA ALA A 12 28.23 -14.54 4.12
C ALA A 12 27.94 -14.10 2.67
N ALA A 13 27.04 -13.15 2.47
CA ALA A 13 26.77 -12.53 1.17
C ALA A 13 27.71 -11.35 0.85
N GLY A 14 28.68 -11.05 1.71
CA GLY A 14 29.69 -10.01 1.53
C GLY A 14 29.35 -8.65 2.13
N ALA A 15 28.28 -8.52 2.92
CA ALA A 15 27.97 -7.27 3.60
C ALA A 15 28.87 -7.06 4.83
N GLN A 16 29.30 -5.81 5.04
CA GLN A 16 29.91 -5.41 6.31
C GLN A 16 28.81 -5.09 7.33
N ILE A 17 28.81 -5.80 8.45
CA ILE A 17 27.91 -5.51 9.57
C ILE A 17 28.53 -4.37 10.39
N VAL A 18 27.72 -3.37 10.73
CA VAL A 18 28.13 -2.20 11.53
C VAL A 18 27.27 -2.12 12.78
N GLU A 19 27.80 -1.50 13.84
CA GLU A 19 27.18 -1.54 15.16
C GLU A 19 26.13 -0.44 15.39
N SER A 20 26.12 0.61 14.55
CA SER A 20 25.24 1.76 14.75
C SER A 20 24.63 2.29 13.45
N ALA A 21 23.45 2.89 13.57
CA ALA A 21 22.82 3.63 12.49
C ALA A 21 23.68 4.84 12.06
N ASP A 22 24.34 5.51 13.01
CA ASP A 22 25.21 6.66 12.72
C ASP A 22 26.35 6.27 11.77
N GLU A 23 26.91 5.08 11.92
CA GLU A 23 27.93 4.55 11.01
C GLU A 23 27.37 4.29 9.60
N ILE A 24 26.16 3.74 9.48
CA ILE A 24 25.49 3.54 8.18
C ILE A 24 25.29 4.88 7.48
N TYR A 25 24.64 5.83 8.15
CA TYR A 25 24.31 7.13 7.58
C TYR A 25 25.55 7.98 7.30
N GLY A 26 26.59 7.87 8.13
CA GLY A 26 27.85 8.60 7.96
C GLY A 26 28.76 8.06 6.86
N ARG A 27 28.64 6.78 6.48
CA ARG A 27 29.52 6.14 5.47
C ARG A 27 28.86 5.92 4.12
N ALA A 28 27.55 5.66 4.07
CA ALA A 28 26.89 5.24 2.83
C ALA A 28 26.70 6.41 1.86
N ASP A 29 27.03 6.23 0.58
CA ASP A 29 26.66 7.21 -0.47
C ASP A 29 25.20 7.05 -0.89
N MET A 30 24.68 5.82 -0.79
CA MET A 30 23.28 5.48 -1.03
C MET A 30 22.72 4.67 0.15
N VAL A 31 21.60 5.15 0.70
CA VAL A 31 20.84 4.48 1.77
C VAL A 31 19.61 3.83 1.16
N LEU A 32 19.52 2.50 1.26
CA LEU A 32 18.36 1.72 0.85
C LEU A 32 17.47 1.44 2.07
N LYS A 33 16.21 1.86 2.02
CA LYS A 33 15.23 1.66 3.10
C LYS A 33 13.89 1.16 2.55
N VAL A 34 13.01 0.74 3.46
CA VAL A 34 11.62 0.39 3.13
C VAL A 34 10.73 1.63 3.28
N LYS A 35 10.60 2.16 4.49
CA LYS A 35 9.77 3.33 4.83
C LYS A 35 10.58 4.62 4.88
N GLU A 36 9.84 5.72 4.90
CA GLU A 36 10.37 7.07 4.96
C GLU A 36 11.26 7.26 6.20
N PRO A 37 12.36 8.03 6.06
CA PRO A 37 13.22 8.31 7.19
C PRO A 37 12.44 9.08 8.26
N GLN A 38 12.53 8.62 9.50
CA GLN A 38 11.92 9.27 10.65
C GLN A 38 12.73 10.51 11.06
N PRO A 39 12.19 11.46 11.84
CA PRO A 39 12.89 12.71 12.18
C PRO A 39 14.32 12.51 12.73
N ALA A 40 14.51 11.51 13.60
CA ALA A 40 15.83 11.17 14.13
C ALA A 40 16.79 10.60 13.05
N GLU A 41 16.27 9.89 12.05
CA GLU A 41 17.05 9.38 10.93
C GLU A 41 17.40 10.50 9.95
N ILE A 42 16.46 11.42 9.68
CA ILE A 42 16.70 12.58 8.80
C ILE A 42 17.85 13.44 9.33
N ALA A 43 17.93 13.64 10.64
CA ALA A 43 19.02 14.39 11.28
C ALA A 43 20.43 13.79 11.05
N ARG A 44 20.51 12.53 10.61
CA ARG A 44 21.77 11.82 10.33
C ARG A 44 22.12 11.80 8.84
N LEU A 45 21.16 12.17 7.97
CA LEU A 45 21.37 12.18 6.53
C LEU A 45 22.31 13.32 6.13
N ARG A 46 23.07 13.09 5.06
CA ARG A 46 24.06 14.02 4.54
C ARG A 46 23.56 14.69 3.26
N GLU A 47 23.98 15.92 3.04
CA GLU A 47 23.71 16.62 1.78
C GLU A 47 24.22 15.80 0.59
N GLY A 48 23.42 15.71 -0.47
CA GLY A 48 23.72 14.93 -1.68
C GLY A 48 23.56 13.41 -1.54
N GLN A 49 23.41 12.87 -0.33
CA GLN A 49 23.25 11.43 -0.10
C GLN A 49 21.99 10.90 -0.79
N ILE A 50 22.11 9.79 -1.51
CA ILE A 50 20.98 9.15 -2.19
C ILE A 50 20.18 8.37 -1.15
N VAL A 51 18.88 8.60 -1.07
CA VAL A 51 17.98 7.81 -0.24
C VAL A 51 16.92 7.20 -1.12
N PHE A 52 16.87 5.86 -1.16
CA PHE A 52 15.95 5.09 -2.00
C PHE A 52 14.99 4.28 -1.12
N CYS A 53 13.73 4.72 -1.03
CA CYS A 53 12.67 4.11 -0.20
C CYS A 53 11.26 4.59 -0.62
N TYR A 54 10.22 4.17 0.11
CA TYR A 54 8.93 4.86 0.09
C TYR A 54 9.01 6.17 0.89
N PHE A 55 8.46 7.26 0.36
CA PHE A 55 8.44 8.55 1.07
C PHE A 55 7.04 9.08 1.35
N HIS A 56 6.13 8.91 0.40
CA HIS A 56 4.80 9.50 0.39
C HIS A 56 4.81 11.02 0.64
N PHE A 57 5.77 11.74 0.02
CA PHE A 57 6.00 13.16 0.29
C PHE A 57 4.73 14.02 0.22
N ALA A 58 3.89 13.82 -0.80
CA ALA A 58 2.64 14.56 -0.96
C ALA A 58 1.68 14.45 0.25
N ALA A 59 1.76 13.37 1.04
CA ALA A 59 0.95 13.16 2.23
C ALA A 59 1.59 13.72 3.52
N SER A 60 2.89 14.07 3.50
CA SER A 60 3.61 14.55 4.69
C SER A 60 4.52 15.73 4.37
N ARG A 61 3.99 16.93 4.64
CA ARG A 61 4.74 18.18 4.53
C ARG A 61 5.96 18.22 5.45
N GLU A 62 5.84 17.67 6.65
CA GLU A 62 6.93 17.62 7.64
C GLU A 62 8.14 16.85 7.10
N VAL A 63 7.91 15.62 6.63
CA VAL A 63 8.97 14.77 6.04
C VAL A 63 9.56 15.43 4.80
N THR A 64 8.71 16.02 3.95
CA THR A 64 9.15 16.75 2.75
C THR A 64 10.08 17.90 3.10
N VAL A 65 9.69 18.79 4.02
CA VAL A 65 10.51 19.93 4.42
C VAL A 65 11.80 19.48 5.10
N ALA A 66 11.75 18.46 5.95
CA ALA A 66 12.92 17.95 6.66
C ALA A 66 13.95 17.35 5.67
N CYS A 67 13.50 16.53 4.71
CA CYS A 67 14.37 15.98 3.67
C CYS A 67 14.93 17.07 2.75
N LEU A 68 14.13 18.11 2.42
CA LEU A 68 14.56 19.23 1.59
C LEU A 68 15.69 20.02 2.27
N ARG A 69 15.55 20.28 3.57
CA ARG A 69 16.55 20.96 4.39
C ARG A 69 17.82 20.13 4.52
N ALA A 70 17.71 18.81 4.67
CA ALA A 70 18.85 17.90 4.70
C ALA A 70 19.61 17.84 3.36
N GLY A 71 19.00 18.29 2.25
CA GLY A 71 19.66 18.36 0.94
C GLY A 71 19.93 17.00 0.31
N ILE A 72 19.19 15.97 0.72
CA ILE A 72 19.34 14.63 0.17
C ILE A 72 18.88 14.55 -1.29
N THR A 73 19.32 13.51 -1.99
CA THR A 73 18.73 13.11 -3.25
C THR A 73 17.72 11.99 -2.99
N ALA A 74 16.44 12.32 -2.98
CA ALA A 74 15.36 11.38 -2.66
C ALA A 74 14.83 10.71 -3.92
N VAL A 75 15.01 9.39 -4.01
CA VAL A 75 14.43 8.56 -5.07
C VAL A 75 13.30 7.73 -4.45
N ALA A 76 12.07 7.88 -4.93
CA ALA A 76 10.89 7.30 -4.30
C ALA A 76 10.34 6.11 -5.08
N TYR A 77 10.20 4.95 -4.41
CA TYR A 77 9.69 3.71 -5.02
C TYR A 77 8.33 3.91 -5.70
N GLU A 78 7.43 4.62 -5.03
CA GLU A 78 6.03 4.85 -5.41
C GLU A 78 5.84 5.81 -6.59
N THR A 79 6.90 6.46 -7.03
CA THR A 79 6.87 7.37 -8.18
C THR A 79 7.63 6.85 -9.40
N LEU A 80 8.35 5.73 -9.24
CA LEU A 80 9.00 5.08 -10.36
C LEU A 80 7.95 4.44 -11.26
N GLN A 81 7.97 4.83 -12.53
CA GLN A 81 7.04 4.33 -13.54
C GLN A 81 7.76 3.48 -14.59
N ASP A 82 7.09 2.44 -15.08
CA ASP A 82 7.55 1.73 -16.27
C ASP A 82 7.09 2.43 -17.56
N ALA A 83 7.49 1.90 -18.72
CA ALA A 83 7.13 2.46 -20.03
C ALA A 83 5.61 2.47 -20.32
N ARG A 84 4.81 1.78 -19.51
CA ARG A 84 3.34 1.75 -19.60
C ARG A 84 2.67 2.61 -18.51
N GLY A 85 3.45 3.39 -17.75
CA GLY A 85 2.94 4.22 -16.65
C GLY A 85 2.54 3.45 -15.40
N ARG A 86 2.91 2.16 -15.29
CA ARG A 86 2.62 1.35 -14.09
C ARG A 86 3.66 1.62 -13.02
N LEU A 87 3.32 1.28 -11.77
CA LEU A 87 4.19 1.46 -10.59
C LEU A 87 4.77 0.11 -10.16
N PRO A 88 5.86 -0.37 -10.80
CA PRO A 88 6.36 -1.72 -10.60
C PRO A 88 6.88 -1.95 -9.18
N LEU A 89 7.35 -0.91 -8.49
CA LEU A 89 7.85 -1.04 -7.12
C LEU A 89 6.73 -1.01 -6.08
N LEU A 90 5.51 -0.56 -6.42
CA LEU A 90 4.34 -0.65 -5.54
C LEU A 90 3.58 -1.97 -5.69
N THR A 91 3.60 -2.53 -6.90
CA THR A 91 2.79 -3.72 -7.24
C THR A 91 2.98 -4.87 -6.25
N PRO A 92 4.20 -5.28 -5.84
CA PRO A 92 4.36 -6.38 -4.88
C PRO A 92 3.74 -6.09 -3.52
N MET A 93 3.78 -4.83 -3.06
CA MET A 93 3.17 -4.45 -1.78
C MET A 93 1.64 -4.44 -1.89
N SER A 94 1.11 -3.99 -3.02
CA SER A 94 -0.33 -4.07 -3.33
C SER A 94 -0.85 -5.51 -3.42
N GLU A 95 -0.07 -6.42 -4.03
CA GLU A 95 -0.42 -7.84 -4.08
C GLU A 95 -0.51 -8.44 -2.67
N ILE A 96 0.49 -8.17 -1.82
CA ILE A 96 0.51 -8.66 -0.44
C ILE A 96 -0.62 -8.04 0.37
N ALA A 97 -0.84 -6.73 0.27
CA ALA A 97 -1.91 -6.04 0.99
C ALA A 97 -3.30 -6.58 0.61
N GLY A 98 -3.54 -6.84 -0.67
CA GLY A 98 -4.78 -7.46 -1.13
C GLY A 98 -4.98 -8.89 -0.61
N ARG A 99 -3.91 -9.68 -0.48
CA ARG A 99 -4.04 -11.03 0.09
C ARG A 99 -4.25 -11.01 1.60
N MET A 100 -3.47 -10.17 2.29
CA MET A 100 -3.56 -10.00 3.73
C MET A 100 -4.89 -9.40 4.17
N SER A 101 -5.53 -8.56 3.34
CA SER A 101 -6.83 -7.98 3.68
C SER A 101 -7.90 -9.06 3.92
N ILE A 102 -7.84 -10.19 3.20
CA ILE A 102 -8.71 -11.34 3.44
C ILE A 102 -8.30 -12.14 4.67
N GLN A 103 -6.99 -12.28 4.93
CA GLN A 103 -6.52 -12.99 6.13
C GLN A 103 -6.89 -12.25 7.42
N GLU A 104 -6.64 -10.94 7.46
CA GLU A 104 -7.09 -10.08 8.57
C GLU A 104 -8.61 -9.98 8.59
N GLY A 105 -9.26 -9.92 7.41
CA GLY A 105 -10.71 -9.97 7.26
C GLY A 105 -11.33 -11.19 7.94
N ALA A 106 -10.82 -12.38 7.66
CA ALA A 106 -11.25 -13.63 8.27
C ALA A 106 -11.05 -13.61 9.79
N LYS A 107 -9.88 -13.16 10.25
CA LYS A 107 -9.55 -13.06 11.68
C LYS A 107 -10.49 -12.12 12.43
N TYR A 108 -10.69 -10.89 11.95
CA TYR A 108 -11.52 -9.90 12.65
C TYR A 108 -13.03 -10.09 12.44
N LEU A 109 -13.42 -10.99 11.53
CA LEU A 109 -14.79 -11.50 11.48
C LEU A 109 -15.11 -12.46 12.62
N GLU A 110 -14.13 -13.03 13.31
CA GLU A 110 -14.37 -13.93 14.44
C GLU A 110 -15.00 -13.20 15.63
N ARG A 111 -15.85 -13.90 16.38
CA ARG A 111 -16.57 -13.30 17.53
C ARG A 111 -15.65 -12.77 18.63
N PRO A 112 -14.56 -13.45 19.02
CA PRO A 112 -13.59 -12.92 19.98
C PRO A 112 -12.90 -11.63 19.51
N MET A 113 -12.88 -11.38 18.20
CA MET A 113 -12.29 -10.21 17.56
C MET A 113 -13.33 -9.11 17.22
N MET A 114 -14.50 -9.16 17.86
CA MET A 114 -15.64 -8.24 17.73
C MET A 114 -16.48 -8.38 16.44
N GLY A 115 -16.14 -9.31 15.56
CA GLY A 115 -16.91 -9.59 14.35
C GLY A 115 -18.20 -10.37 14.60
N GLN A 116 -18.89 -10.71 13.51
CA GLN A 116 -20.13 -11.49 13.51
C GLN A 116 -19.96 -12.96 13.89
N GLY A 117 -18.73 -13.49 13.87
CA GLY A 117 -18.44 -14.91 14.05
C GLY A 117 -18.70 -15.73 12.80
N ILE A 118 -18.40 -15.19 11.62
CA ILE A 118 -18.64 -15.85 10.33
C ILE A 118 -17.34 -16.48 9.82
N LEU A 119 -17.41 -17.76 9.44
CA LEU A 119 -16.36 -18.43 8.68
C LEU A 119 -16.54 -18.14 7.19
N LEU A 120 -15.50 -17.62 6.52
CA LEU A 120 -15.61 -17.18 5.12
C LEU A 120 -16.17 -18.24 4.16
N GLY A 121 -15.72 -19.48 4.24
CA GLY A 121 -16.16 -20.56 3.36
C GLY A 121 -17.45 -21.27 3.77
N GLY A 122 -17.99 -20.95 4.95
CA GLY A 122 -19.06 -21.76 5.54
C GLY A 122 -18.66 -23.23 5.70
N VAL A 123 -19.66 -24.12 5.72
CA VAL A 123 -19.50 -25.58 5.73
C VAL A 123 -20.73 -26.20 5.03
N PRO A 124 -20.71 -27.48 4.60
CA PRO A 124 -21.90 -28.10 4.02
C PRO A 124 -23.16 -27.92 4.87
N GLY A 125 -24.19 -27.27 4.29
CA GLY A 125 -25.43 -26.91 4.98
C GLY A 125 -25.46 -25.52 5.63
N VAL A 126 -24.36 -24.76 5.59
CA VAL A 126 -24.24 -23.39 6.12
C VAL A 126 -23.65 -22.47 5.05
N ALA A 127 -24.28 -21.33 4.83
CA ALA A 127 -23.86 -20.38 3.79
C ALA A 127 -22.44 -19.81 4.04
N PRO A 128 -21.65 -19.56 2.98
CA PRO A 128 -20.40 -18.83 3.07
C PRO A 128 -20.65 -17.32 3.32
N ALA A 129 -19.58 -16.60 3.67
CA ALA A 129 -19.60 -15.14 3.81
C ALA A 129 -19.75 -14.44 2.45
N ASN A 130 -20.40 -13.27 2.48
CA ASN A 130 -20.47 -12.35 1.35
C ASN A 130 -19.33 -11.33 1.46
N VAL A 131 -18.42 -11.36 0.49
CA VAL A 131 -17.27 -10.46 0.42
C VAL A 131 -17.47 -9.47 -0.72
N LEU A 132 -17.52 -8.18 -0.40
CA LEU A 132 -17.56 -7.10 -1.37
C LEU A 132 -16.16 -6.49 -1.52
N VAL A 133 -15.64 -6.42 -2.74
CA VAL A 133 -14.35 -5.78 -3.05
C VAL A 133 -14.60 -4.55 -3.91
N LEU A 134 -14.25 -3.37 -3.40
CA LEU A 134 -14.40 -2.09 -4.08
C LEU A 134 -13.06 -1.69 -4.72
N GLY A 135 -12.96 -1.84 -6.04
CA GLY A 135 -11.77 -1.59 -6.84
C GLY A 135 -11.19 -2.88 -7.43
N GLY A 136 -11.09 -2.96 -8.76
CA GLY A 136 -10.58 -4.09 -9.54
C GLY A 136 -9.08 -4.02 -9.85
N GLY A 137 -8.33 -3.12 -9.21
CA GLY A 137 -6.88 -3.01 -9.35
C GLY A 137 -6.11 -4.19 -8.74
N VAL A 138 -4.79 -4.05 -8.59
CA VAL A 138 -3.90 -5.12 -8.07
C VAL A 138 -4.34 -5.62 -6.69
N VAL A 139 -4.68 -4.71 -5.78
CA VAL A 139 -5.16 -5.03 -4.43
C VAL A 139 -6.44 -5.84 -4.50
N GLY A 140 -7.46 -5.32 -5.18
CA GLY A 140 -8.78 -5.96 -5.21
C GLY A 140 -8.79 -7.28 -5.97
N ALA A 141 -8.02 -7.40 -7.05
CA ALA A 141 -7.87 -8.68 -7.75
C ALA A 141 -7.24 -9.76 -6.85
N ASN A 142 -6.23 -9.41 -6.04
CA ASN A 142 -5.63 -10.35 -5.09
C ASN A 142 -6.58 -10.67 -3.93
N ALA A 143 -7.33 -9.69 -3.43
CA ALA A 143 -8.33 -9.88 -2.38
C ALA A 143 -9.46 -10.81 -2.87
N ALA A 144 -10.05 -10.53 -4.03
CA ALA A 144 -11.09 -11.36 -4.62
C ALA A 144 -10.62 -12.81 -4.84
N ARG A 145 -9.39 -13.00 -5.35
CA ARG A 145 -8.80 -14.32 -5.54
C ARG A 145 -8.61 -15.08 -4.22
N MET A 146 -8.18 -14.41 -3.15
CA MET A 146 -8.02 -15.05 -1.83
C MET A 146 -9.36 -15.38 -1.18
N ALA A 147 -10.33 -14.45 -1.22
CA ALA A 147 -11.66 -14.68 -0.70
C ALA A 147 -12.33 -15.86 -1.42
N ALA A 148 -12.23 -15.89 -2.75
CA ALA A 148 -12.76 -16.98 -3.57
C ALA A 148 -12.10 -18.32 -3.27
N GLY A 149 -10.78 -18.33 -3.02
CA GLY A 149 -10.04 -19.53 -2.63
C GLY A 149 -10.37 -20.05 -1.22
N LEU A 150 -11.05 -19.24 -0.39
CA LEU A 150 -11.65 -19.66 0.88
C LEU A 150 -13.14 -19.99 0.72
N ASP A 151 -13.62 -20.21 -0.51
CA ASP A 151 -15.02 -20.52 -0.85
C ASP A 151 -16.05 -19.42 -0.48
N ALA A 152 -15.61 -18.19 -0.25
CA ALA A 152 -16.52 -17.07 -0.03
C ALA A 152 -17.34 -16.73 -1.29
N ASN A 153 -18.50 -16.09 -1.10
CA ASN A 153 -19.26 -15.48 -2.18
C ASN A 153 -18.71 -14.07 -2.45
N VAL A 154 -18.06 -13.85 -3.59
CA VAL A 154 -17.31 -12.61 -3.85
C VAL A 154 -17.99 -11.77 -4.92
N VAL A 155 -18.16 -10.48 -4.61
CA VAL A 155 -18.54 -9.45 -5.57
C VAL A 155 -17.40 -8.46 -5.72
N LEU A 156 -16.91 -8.29 -6.95
CA LEU A 156 -15.79 -7.39 -7.27
C LEU A 156 -16.31 -6.24 -8.14
N MET A 157 -16.13 -5.01 -7.67
CA MET A 157 -16.63 -3.81 -8.33
C MET A 157 -15.51 -2.93 -8.89
N ASP A 158 -15.72 -2.38 -10.08
CA ASP A 158 -14.87 -1.36 -10.69
C ASP A 158 -15.70 -0.49 -11.66
N ILE A 159 -15.22 0.71 -11.96
CA ILE A 159 -15.80 1.59 -12.99
C ILE A 159 -15.23 1.28 -14.39
N ASN A 160 -14.09 0.59 -14.47
CA ASN A 160 -13.44 0.23 -15.71
C ASN A 160 -13.97 -1.12 -16.24
N LEU A 161 -14.83 -1.05 -17.25
CA LEU A 161 -15.40 -2.24 -17.88
C LEU A 161 -14.36 -3.17 -18.52
N ASP A 162 -13.25 -2.65 -19.05
CA ASP A 162 -12.20 -3.51 -19.62
C ASP A 162 -11.47 -4.29 -18.53
N GLN A 163 -11.25 -3.66 -17.37
CA GLN A 163 -10.71 -4.33 -16.20
C GLN A 163 -11.67 -5.41 -15.71
N LEU A 164 -12.97 -5.13 -15.62
CA LEU A 164 -13.97 -6.13 -15.24
C LEU A 164 -14.02 -7.31 -16.22
N ARG A 165 -14.01 -7.07 -17.54
CA ARG A 165 -13.96 -8.13 -18.56
C ARG A 165 -12.72 -9.03 -18.41
N CYS A 166 -11.58 -8.41 -18.13
CA CYS A 166 -10.34 -9.16 -17.89
C CYS A 166 -10.45 -10.04 -16.64
N LEU A 167 -11.00 -9.50 -15.55
CA LEU A 167 -11.16 -10.21 -14.29
C LEU A 167 -12.19 -11.35 -14.39
N ASP A 168 -13.33 -11.10 -15.03
CA ASP A 168 -14.36 -12.13 -15.29
C ASP A 168 -13.78 -13.35 -16.02
N ALA A 169 -12.89 -13.13 -16.98
CA ALA A 169 -12.25 -14.20 -17.75
C ALA A 169 -11.25 -15.06 -16.96
N VAL A 170 -10.69 -14.55 -15.85
CA VAL A 170 -9.56 -15.20 -15.14
C VAL A 170 -9.84 -15.52 -13.67
N MET A 171 -10.96 -15.06 -13.13
CA MET A 171 -11.32 -15.26 -11.73
C MET A 171 -12.07 -16.59 -11.53
N PRO A 172 -12.04 -17.15 -10.30
CA PRO A 172 -12.87 -18.29 -9.95
C PRO A 172 -14.36 -18.02 -10.14
N ALA A 173 -15.15 -19.09 -10.35
CA ALA A 173 -16.58 -19.00 -10.65
C ALA A 173 -17.44 -18.36 -9.54
N ASN A 174 -16.94 -18.31 -8.30
CA ASN A 174 -17.58 -17.64 -7.16
C ASN A 174 -17.18 -16.16 -7.02
N VAL A 175 -16.59 -15.56 -8.06
CA VAL A 175 -16.37 -14.12 -8.17
C VAL A 175 -17.30 -13.54 -9.23
N THR A 176 -18.19 -12.64 -8.82
CA THR A 176 -19.07 -11.90 -9.73
C THR A 176 -18.52 -10.48 -9.94
N THR A 177 -18.23 -10.10 -11.18
CA THR A 177 -17.82 -8.73 -11.50
C THR A 177 -19.00 -7.82 -11.75
N ILE A 178 -19.06 -6.66 -11.11
CA ILE A 178 -20.18 -5.71 -11.20
C ILE A 178 -19.66 -4.29 -11.47
N TYR A 179 -20.34 -3.54 -12.32
CA TYR A 179 -20.01 -2.13 -12.53
C TYR A 179 -20.28 -1.32 -11.26
N SER A 180 -19.32 -0.48 -10.86
CA SER A 180 -19.40 0.29 -9.63
C SER A 180 -20.19 1.59 -9.84
N ASP A 181 -21.49 1.56 -9.55
CA ASP A 181 -22.33 2.75 -9.40
C ASP A 181 -22.88 2.87 -7.96
N PRO A 182 -23.38 4.04 -7.53
CA PRO A 182 -23.85 4.23 -6.16
C PRO A 182 -24.96 3.26 -5.72
N HIS A 183 -25.85 2.86 -6.64
CA HIS A 183 -26.94 1.94 -6.33
C HIS A 183 -26.43 0.52 -6.11
N ALA A 184 -25.53 0.05 -6.99
CA ALA A 184 -24.87 -1.24 -6.82
C ALA A 184 -24.06 -1.27 -5.52
N VAL A 185 -23.25 -0.24 -5.23
CA VAL A 185 -22.47 -0.18 -4.00
C VAL A 185 -23.37 -0.29 -2.77
N GLU A 186 -24.49 0.43 -2.73
CA GLU A 186 -25.47 0.34 -1.63
C GLU A 186 -26.06 -1.08 -1.50
N GLU A 187 -26.54 -1.67 -2.59
CA GLU A 187 -27.16 -2.99 -2.58
C GLU A 187 -26.23 -4.06 -1.99
N TYR A 188 -24.98 -4.09 -2.46
CA TYR A 188 -24.03 -5.13 -2.06
C TYR A 188 -23.36 -4.83 -0.72
N ALA A 189 -23.16 -3.56 -0.34
CA ALA A 189 -22.57 -3.21 0.95
C ALA A 189 -23.49 -3.60 2.12
N VAL A 190 -24.81 -3.42 1.99
CA VAL A 190 -25.78 -3.84 3.03
C VAL A 190 -25.78 -5.36 3.23
N ARG A 191 -25.46 -6.13 2.19
CA ARG A 191 -25.41 -7.59 2.22
C ARG A 191 -24.05 -8.14 2.62
N ALA A 192 -22.99 -7.35 2.55
CA ALA A 192 -21.63 -7.79 2.81
C ALA A 192 -21.43 -8.14 4.29
N ASP A 193 -20.71 -9.23 4.52
CA ASP A 193 -20.17 -9.58 5.83
C ASP A 193 -18.76 -8.97 5.96
N LEU A 194 -18.02 -8.92 4.85
CA LEU A 194 -16.70 -8.29 4.72
C LEU A 194 -16.66 -7.37 3.49
N VAL A 195 -16.17 -6.15 3.68
CA VAL A 195 -15.88 -5.20 2.59
C VAL A 195 -14.38 -4.92 2.53
N ILE A 196 -13.80 -4.97 1.33
CA ILE A 196 -12.42 -4.59 1.07
C ILE A 196 -12.40 -3.29 0.28
N GLY A 197 -11.89 -2.22 0.89
CA GLY A 197 -11.60 -0.96 0.22
C GLY A 197 -10.28 -1.05 -0.53
N ALA A 198 -10.33 -1.16 -1.86
CA ALA A 198 -9.18 -1.37 -2.73
C ALA A 198 -9.07 -0.33 -3.87
N VAL A 199 -9.72 0.83 -3.70
CA VAL A 199 -9.67 1.93 -4.65
C VAL A 199 -8.42 2.78 -4.48
N LEU A 200 -7.85 3.20 -5.60
CA LEU A 200 -6.67 4.05 -5.66
C LEU A 200 -6.87 5.05 -6.80
N ILE A 201 -6.78 6.34 -6.49
CA ILE A 201 -6.67 7.39 -7.50
C ILE A 201 -5.22 7.90 -7.45
N PRO A 202 -4.41 7.68 -8.50
CA PRO A 202 -3.02 8.11 -8.50
C PRO A 202 -2.88 9.61 -8.21
N GLY A 203 -2.20 9.95 -7.12
CA GLY A 203 -1.91 11.34 -6.73
C GLY A 203 -3.07 12.11 -6.09
N ASP A 204 -4.21 11.45 -5.81
CA ASP A 204 -5.37 12.08 -5.17
C ASP A 204 -5.85 11.26 -3.95
N ARG A 205 -6.80 11.82 -3.20
CA ARG A 205 -7.45 11.14 -2.08
C ARG A 205 -8.35 10.00 -2.59
N ALA A 206 -8.43 8.92 -1.82
CA ALA A 206 -9.41 7.87 -2.09
C ALA A 206 -10.85 8.44 -2.02
N PRO A 207 -11.74 8.08 -2.97
CA PRO A 207 -13.11 8.53 -2.95
C PRO A 207 -13.89 7.83 -1.83
N VAL A 208 -14.82 8.56 -1.21
CA VAL A 208 -15.76 7.98 -0.27
C VAL A 208 -16.81 7.18 -1.04
N LEU A 209 -16.77 5.86 -0.92
CA LEU A 209 -17.72 4.95 -1.54
C LEU A 209 -18.80 4.48 -0.56
N ILE A 210 -18.46 4.43 0.72
CA ILE A 210 -19.40 4.10 1.80
C ILE A 210 -19.59 5.34 2.67
N PRO A 211 -20.61 6.18 2.37
CA PRO A 211 -20.96 7.31 3.22
C PRO A 211 -21.52 6.82 4.55
N ARG A 212 -21.54 7.67 5.58
CA ARG A 212 -22.04 7.29 6.91
C ARG A 212 -23.50 6.83 6.90
N SER A 213 -24.33 7.34 6.00
CA SER A 213 -25.71 6.88 5.83
C SER A 213 -25.78 5.40 5.44
N LEU A 214 -24.93 4.97 4.50
CA LEU A 214 -24.84 3.58 4.06
C LEU A 214 -24.22 2.69 5.16
N LEU A 215 -23.20 3.18 5.87
CA LEU A 215 -22.56 2.45 6.96
C LEU A 215 -23.57 1.97 8.02
N LYS A 216 -24.54 2.82 8.37
CA LYS A 216 -25.60 2.49 9.35
C LYS A 216 -26.55 1.39 8.88
N SER A 217 -26.66 1.18 7.58
CA SER A 217 -27.51 0.13 6.98
C SER A 217 -26.77 -1.20 6.86
N MET A 218 -25.45 -1.22 7.07
CA MET A 218 -24.67 -2.46 7.06
C MET A 218 -24.97 -3.33 8.28
N LYS A 219 -24.70 -4.63 8.14
CA LYS A 219 -24.96 -5.60 9.20
C LYS A 219 -24.08 -5.30 10.44
N PRO A 220 -24.64 -5.28 11.67
CA PRO A 220 -23.84 -5.13 12.88
C PRO A 220 -22.82 -6.27 13.04
N GLY A 221 -21.56 -5.94 13.26
CA GLY A 221 -20.41 -6.84 13.36
C GLY A 221 -19.82 -7.26 12.00
N SER A 222 -20.32 -6.70 10.89
CA SER A 222 -19.61 -6.77 9.61
C SER A 222 -18.29 -5.99 9.70
N LEU A 223 -17.39 -6.26 8.76
CA LEU A 223 -16.04 -5.72 8.78
C LEU A 223 -15.72 -4.98 7.49
N ILE A 224 -15.09 -3.80 7.63
CA ILE A 224 -14.47 -3.08 6.53
C ILE A 224 -12.96 -3.14 6.72
N VAL A 225 -12.25 -3.71 5.75
CA VAL A 225 -10.79 -3.65 5.65
C VAL A 225 -10.43 -2.61 4.59
N ASP A 226 -9.99 -1.45 5.05
CA ASP A 226 -9.69 -0.32 4.18
C ASP A 226 -8.21 -0.29 3.83
N VAL A 227 -7.85 -0.88 2.69
CA VAL A 227 -6.47 -0.88 2.17
C VAL A 227 -6.12 0.48 1.56
N SER A 228 -7.13 1.29 1.22
CA SER A 228 -6.96 2.66 0.71
C SER A 228 -6.71 3.71 1.79
N ILE A 229 -6.54 3.28 3.06
CA ILE A 229 -6.36 4.17 4.21
C ILE A 229 -5.14 5.11 4.06
N ASP A 230 -4.10 4.68 3.35
CA ASP A 230 -2.91 5.49 3.08
C ASP A 230 -3.22 6.75 2.26
N GLN A 231 -4.38 6.78 1.58
CA GLN A 231 -4.90 7.93 0.83
C GLN A 231 -6.22 8.45 1.42
N GLY A 232 -6.48 8.20 2.70
CA GLY A 232 -7.65 8.73 3.43
C GLY A 232 -8.87 7.80 3.50
N GLY A 233 -8.83 6.63 2.85
CA GLY A 233 -9.83 5.58 2.98
C GLY A 233 -11.07 5.72 2.11
N CYS A 234 -11.79 4.61 1.92
CA CYS A 234 -13.00 4.52 1.09
C CYS A 234 -14.31 4.77 1.86
N THR A 235 -14.22 5.07 3.16
CA THR A 235 -15.37 5.40 4.02
C THR A 235 -15.14 6.75 4.71
N GLU A 236 -16.22 7.46 5.05
CA GLU A 236 -16.11 8.73 5.80
C GLU A 236 -15.52 8.57 7.20
N MET A 237 -15.66 7.37 7.78
CA MET A 237 -15.29 7.07 9.17
C MET A 237 -13.95 6.35 9.28
N SER A 238 -13.26 6.13 8.15
CA SER A 238 -11.94 5.51 8.08
C SER A 238 -10.89 6.42 8.73
N ARG A 239 -10.17 5.89 9.72
CA ARG A 239 -9.01 6.54 10.34
C ARG A 239 -7.85 5.57 10.46
N PRO A 240 -6.60 6.01 10.28
CA PRO A 240 -5.44 5.14 10.40
C PRO A 240 -5.38 4.42 11.75
N THR A 241 -5.01 3.15 11.70
CA THR A 241 -4.77 2.27 12.86
C THR A 241 -3.38 1.63 12.77
N THR A 242 -2.98 0.86 13.78
CA THR A 242 -1.64 0.26 13.85
C THR A 242 -1.73 -1.24 14.08
N HIS A 243 -0.64 -1.99 13.86
CA HIS A 243 -0.62 -3.43 14.16
C HIS A 243 -0.92 -3.75 15.64
N SER A 244 -0.62 -2.84 16.57
CA SER A 244 -0.90 -3.01 18.01
C SER A 244 -2.32 -2.64 18.41
N ASP A 245 -2.97 -1.76 17.65
CA ASP A 245 -4.37 -1.36 17.86
C ASP A 245 -5.04 -1.27 16.48
N PRO A 246 -5.43 -2.42 15.89
CA PRO A 246 -5.71 -2.54 14.46
C PRO A 246 -7.16 -2.30 14.08
N VAL A 247 -8.08 -2.30 15.05
CA VAL A 247 -9.51 -2.22 14.78
C VAL A 247 -10.23 -1.27 15.71
N TYR A 248 -11.32 -0.68 15.21
CA TYR A 248 -12.29 0.07 16.00
C TYR A 248 -13.70 -0.17 15.46
N VAL A 249 -14.73 0.21 16.21
CA VAL A 249 -16.13 -0.01 15.82
C VAL A 249 -16.84 1.32 15.64
N VAL A 250 -17.56 1.47 14.52
CA VAL A 250 -18.41 2.65 14.23
C VAL A 250 -19.77 2.18 13.75
N ASP A 251 -20.84 2.67 14.38
CA ASP A 251 -22.22 2.32 14.02
C ASP A 251 -22.46 0.79 13.92
N GLY A 252 -21.74 0.01 14.76
CA GLY A 252 -21.80 -1.45 14.81
C GLY A 252 -20.89 -2.17 13.81
N VAL A 253 -20.19 -1.47 12.92
CA VAL A 253 -19.30 -2.04 11.89
C VAL A 253 -17.84 -1.96 12.35
N VAL A 254 -17.13 -3.07 12.28
CA VAL A 254 -15.70 -3.14 12.60
C VAL A 254 -14.90 -2.52 11.44
N HIS A 255 -13.91 -1.70 11.75
CA HIS A 255 -13.01 -1.08 10.78
C HIS A 255 -11.59 -1.54 11.06
N TYR A 256 -10.93 -2.08 10.05
CA TYR A 256 -9.51 -2.37 10.02
C TYR A 256 -8.85 -1.43 9.02
N CYS A 257 -7.95 -0.57 9.50
CA CYS A 257 -7.40 0.54 8.71
C CYS A 257 -5.89 0.68 8.92
N VAL A 258 -5.16 -0.45 8.94
CA VAL A 258 -3.72 -0.45 9.22
C VAL A 258 -2.95 0.00 7.99
N THR A 259 -2.12 1.03 8.12
CA THR A 259 -1.38 1.70 7.02
C THR A 259 -0.19 0.91 6.45
N ASN A 260 0.21 -0.20 7.08
CA ASN A 260 1.32 -1.02 6.60
C ASN A 260 1.01 -2.51 6.75
N ILE A 261 -0.07 -2.96 6.11
CA ILE A 261 -0.50 -4.37 6.12
C ILE A 261 0.65 -5.33 5.76
N PRO A 262 1.47 -5.10 4.70
CA PRO A 262 2.57 -6.00 4.34
C PRO A 262 3.66 -6.15 5.41
N GLY A 263 3.74 -5.21 6.37
CA GLY A 263 4.68 -5.26 7.49
C GLY A 263 4.48 -6.47 8.41
N ALA A 264 3.27 -7.01 8.51
CA ALA A 264 2.96 -8.19 9.34
C ALA A 264 3.62 -9.48 8.81
N VAL A 265 3.91 -9.54 7.51
CA VAL A 265 4.47 -10.72 6.83
C VAL A 265 5.85 -10.42 6.25
N SER A 266 6.71 -9.81 7.06
CA SER A 266 8.08 -9.36 6.71
C SER A 266 8.93 -10.41 5.98
N ARG A 267 8.77 -11.69 6.31
CA ARG A 267 9.48 -12.82 5.67
C ARG A 267 9.06 -13.04 4.21
N THR A 268 7.86 -12.61 3.85
CA THR A 268 7.30 -12.64 2.49
C THR A 268 7.48 -11.29 1.79
N SER A 269 7.17 -10.18 2.48
CA SER A 269 7.21 -8.84 1.89
C SER A 269 8.63 -8.35 1.59
N THR A 270 9.61 -8.69 2.42
CA THR A 270 11.03 -8.35 2.17
C THR A 270 11.52 -8.88 0.81
N PRO A 271 11.51 -10.20 0.52
CA PRO A 271 11.98 -10.68 -0.77
C PRO A 271 11.09 -10.21 -1.94
N ALA A 272 9.78 -10.06 -1.75
CA ALA A 272 8.90 -9.53 -2.80
C ALA A 272 9.30 -8.10 -3.23
N LEU A 273 9.54 -7.21 -2.25
CA LEU A 273 10.02 -5.87 -2.52
C LEU A 273 11.44 -5.89 -3.12
N CYS A 274 12.37 -6.63 -2.52
CA CYS A 274 13.76 -6.72 -2.99
C CYS A 274 13.85 -7.22 -4.43
N ASN A 275 13.04 -8.21 -4.83
CA ASN A 275 13.03 -8.72 -6.20
C ASN A 275 12.64 -7.64 -7.21
N ALA A 276 11.69 -6.76 -6.85
CA ALA A 276 11.27 -5.65 -7.70
C ALA A 276 12.28 -4.49 -7.70
N THR A 277 12.88 -4.17 -6.55
CA THR A 277 13.78 -3.01 -6.41
C THR A 277 15.20 -3.30 -6.86
N LEU A 278 15.68 -4.55 -6.78
CA LEU A 278 17.09 -4.91 -7.04
C LEU A 278 17.63 -4.40 -8.39
N PRO A 279 16.90 -4.48 -9.52
CA PRO A 279 17.37 -3.89 -10.78
C PRO A 279 17.64 -2.38 -10.67
N CYS A 280 16.72 -1.63 -10.03
CA CYS A 280 16.86 -0.19 -9.84
C CYS A 280 18.00 0.15 -8.86
N VAL A 281 18.14 -0.64 -7.78
CA VAL A 281 19.25 -0.50 -6.82
C VAL A 281 20.59 -0.63 -7.54
N ARG A 282 20.74 -1.64 -8.41
CA ARG A 282 21.98 -1.84 -9.19
C ARG A 282 22.23 -0.71 -10.17
N GLN A 283 21.19 -0.21 -10.83
CA GLN A 283 21.31 0.93 -11.74
C GLN A 283 21.75 2.20 -11.01
N LEU A 284 21.07 2.58 -9.92
CA LEU A 284 21.42 3.75 -9.11
C LEU A 284 22.85 3.65 -8.57
N ALA A 285 23.22 2.50 -7.99
CA ALA A 285 24.55 2.30 -7.42
C ALA A 285 25.68 2.35 -8.47
N SER A 286 25.41 1.94 -9.71
CA SER A 286 26.43 1.86 -10.77
C SER A 286 26.53 3.14 -11.60
N LEU A 287 25.40 3.82 -11.83
CA LEU A 287 25.29 4.95 -12.76
C LEU A 287 25.29 6.31 -12.05
N GLY A 288 24.86 6.36 -10.79
CA GLY A 288 24.49 7.61 -10.13
C GLY A 288 23.13 8.15 -10.61
N VAL A 289 22.69 9.25 -10.00
CA VAL A 289 21.31 9.76 -10.15
C VAL A 289 21.05 10.34 -11.54
N ASP A 290 21.98 11.11 -12.10
CA ASP A 290 21.77 11.81 -13.37
C ASP A 290 21.62 10.82 -14.54
N ALA A 291 22.53 9.84 -14.60
CA ALA A 291 22.47 8.78 -15.61
C ALA A 291 21.28 7.83 -15.39
N PHE A 292 20.86 7.61 -14.13
CA PHE A 292 19.62 6.89 -13.84
C PHE A 292 18.39 7.64 -14.37
N ALA A 293 18.30 8.96 -14.15
CA ALA A 293 17.23 9.80 -14.68
C ALA A 293 17.16 9.74 -16.21
N ALA A 294 18.32 9.71 -16.87
CA ALA A 294 18.44 9.66 -18.32
C ALA A 294 17.97 8.34 -18.95
N LEU A 295 17.72 7.28 -18.17
CA LEU A 295 17.18 6.01 -18.67
C LEU A 295 15.73 6.15 -19.19
N GLY A 296 14.99 7.16 -18.72
CA GLY A 296 13.65 7.44 -19.22
C GLY A 296 12.80 8.29 -18.28
N PRO A 297 11.62 8.74 -18.76
CA PRO A 297 10.76 9.63 -17.99
C PRO A 297 10.27 9.00 -16.67
N GLY A 298 10.07 7.68 -16.62
CA GLY A 298 9.67 6.97 -15.41
C GLY A 298 10.76 6.90 -14.34
N HIS A 299 12.03 6.81 -14.75
CA HIS A 299 13.19 6.90 -13.86
C HIS A 299 13.41 8.33 -13.37
N ALA A 300 13.29 9.32 -14.26
CA ALA A 300 13.35 10.73 -13.88
C ALA A 300 12.23 11.10 -12.89
N ALA A 301 11.01 10.61 -13.10
CA ALA A 301 9.89 10.83 -12.19
C ALA A 301 10.11 10.21 -10.80
N ALA A 302 10.95 9.17 -10.70
CA ALA A 302 11.31 8.55 -9.42
C ALA A 302 12.14 9.49 -8.54
N ILE A 303 12.86 10.44 -9.12
CA ILE A 303 13.63 11.43 -8.38
C ILE A 303 12.65 12.50 -7.92
N ASN A 304 12.46 12.60 -6.60
CA ASN A 304 11.49 13.52 -6.01
C ASN A 304 12.15 14.81 -5.57
N MET A 305 13.38 14.71 -5.09
CA MET A 305 14.13 15.84 -4.52
C MET A 305 15.60 15.70 -4.87
N ALA A 306 16.24 16.81 -5.23
CA ALA A 306 17.68 16.90 -5.44
C ALA A 306 18.13 18.36 -5.26
N GLY A 307 19.31 18.58 -4.67
CA GLY A 307 19.91 19.92 -4.54
C GLY A 307 19.00 20.95 -3.86
N HIS A 308 18.35 20.56 -2.75
CA HIS A 308 17.38 21.37 -2.00
C HIS A 308 16.13 21.81 -2.79
N LYS A 309 15.79 21.12 -3.87
CA LYS A 309 14.61 21.41 -4.69
C LYS A 309 13.72 20.18 -4.87
N LEU A 310 12.42 20.41 -4.92
CA LEU A 310 11.44 19.44 -5.42
C LEU A 310 11.55 19.37 -6.94
N VAL A 311 11.83 18.19 -7.48
CA VAL A 311 11.96 17.97 -8.93
C VAL A 311 10.82 17.11 -9.49
N ASN A 312 10.12 16.35 -8.63
CA ASN A 312 8.88 15.68 -9.03
C ASN A 312 7.69 16.66 -9.05
N LYS A 313 7.03 16.74 -10.21
CA LYS A 313 5.92 17.69 -10.45
C LYS A 313 4.72 17.48 -9.52
N ALA A 314 4.37 16.24 -9.20
CA ALA A 314 3.21 15.94 -8.35
C ALA A 314 3.47 16.40 -6.90
N VAL A 315 4.68 16.16 -6.39
CA VAL A 315 5.08 16.63 -5.04
C VAL A 315 5.19 18.15 -5.00
N ALA A 316 5.76 18.77 -6.04
CA ALA A 316 5.82 20.23 -6.15
C ALA A 316 4.41 20.86 -6.22
N HIS A 317 3.45 20.22 -6.90
CA HIS A 317 2.07 20.68 -6.95
C HIS A 317 1.37 20.57 -5.58
N ALA A 318 1.66 19.51 -4.82
CA ALA A 318 1.12 19.36 -3.46
C ALA A 318 1.65 20.45 -2.50
N PHE A 319 2.85 20.99 -2.75
CA PHE A 319 3.47 22.03 -1.93
C PHE A 319 4.02 23.20 -2.78
N PRO A 320 3.14 24.03 -3.37
CA PRO A 320 3.53 25.05 -4.34
C PRO A 320 4.40 26.18 -3.77
N ASP A 321 4.47 26.28 -2.44
CA ASP A 321 5.28 27.28 -1.73
C ASP A 321 6.70 26.80 -1.41
N LEU A 322 7.03 25.53 -1.69
CA LEU A 322 8.37 24.98 -1.47
C LEU A 322 9.26 25.16 -2.72
N PRO A 323 10.60 25.26 -2.55
CA PRO A 323 11.54 25.37 -3.67
C PRO A 323 11.39 24.24 -4.69
N ALA A 324 11.09 24.58 -5.95
CA ALA A 324 10.97 23.63 -7.05
C ALA A 324 12.07 23.85 -8.11
N GLY A 325 12.56 22.75 -8.67
CA GLY A 325 13.45 22.71 -9.83
C GLY A 325 12.70 22.06 -10.98
N VAL A 326 11.83 22.84 -11.65
CA VAL A 326 11.05 22.38 -12.81
C VAL A 326 11.92 22.37 -14.06
#